data_AF-A0A7Z7NGS9-F1
#
_entry.id   AF-A0A7Z7NGS9-F1
#
_cell.length_a   1.000
_cell.length_b   1.000
_cell.length_c   1.000
_cell.angle_alpha   90.00
_cell.angle_beta   90.00
_cell.angle_gamma   90.00
#
_symmetry.space_group_name_H-M   'P 1'
#
loop_
_entity.id
_entity.type
_entity.pdbx_description
1 polymer ?
#
loop_
_entity_poly.entity_id
_entity_poly.type
_entity_poly.pdbx_seq_one_letter_code
_entity_poly.pdbx_strand_id
1 'polypeptide(L)'
;MLIMPLHKPWSRQNIPWVTLLLVLINVAVYLGYQRKDDSLVESAVHYYVHSGLGALEADAHTRYLQQTADAKLRAARQAKLDSVPEPQRVAYLAHLTMHDVAFEHALRSGTLFNDDARLREWRALRAPYDARLSRIFTPRHVQRSSEWSPARMLTATFLHGSFDHLLGNMLFLLALGTLLEGAIGSGWFLVLYLLGGFGASLASLWWRWGEPGGGLGASGAIAALMGAFCMVWGRRRVRFFYWFFVVFNYARGPAILLLPLWLGWELYSLASSDDGAVAFEAHAGGLLSGALLGALLVVLRQTRPAFMEEGDTVAVDDRWERAQRHLGRMENAEAEHLLAELAREQPHNLEVALARYRAARHAWRSQDSLRHAETLLALHTHSAEQTRIQLAVAAELSKAKTACSLTARRALIAACMRNGLLADAERLLKESALTTPRDELAQQWFVLALRHGELQDGAQRTRLLRQVLDQFPEQGQANKARFLLENG
;
A
#
# COMPACT_ATOMS: atom_id res chain seq x y z
N MET A 1 4.58 -5.82 4.16
CA MET A 1 3.27 -5.40 4.69
C MET A 1 3.24 -3.87 4.75
N LEU A 2 2.65 -3.20 3.76
CA LEU A 2 2.65 -1.73 3.68
C LEU A 2 1.38 -1.20 4.37
N ILE A 3 1.55 -0.61 5.56
CA ILE A 3 0.48 0.07 6.29
C ILE A 3 0.59 1.56 5.92
N MET A 4 -0.30 2.06 5.07
CA MET A 4 -0.40 3.49 4.77
C MET A 4 -1.66 4.08 5.40
N PRO A 5 -1.56 4.81 6.53
CA PRO A 5 -2.60 5.72 6.98
C PRO A 5 -2.30 7.09 6.38
N LEU A 6 -2.59 7.29 5.10
CA LEU A 6 -2.76 8.64 4.57
C LEU A 6 -4.10 9.14 5.10
N HIS A 7 -4.11 9.80 6.27
CA HIS A 7 -5.34 10.20 6.95
C HIS A 7 -5.56 11.70 7.08
N LYS A 8 -4.70 12.55 6.51
CA LYS A 8 -4.98 13.99 6.44
C LYS A 8 -4.59 14.59 5.08
N PRO A 9 -5.43 15.45 4.47
CA PRO A 9 -4.99 16.30 3.38
C PRO A 9 -3.84 17.19 3.88
N TRP A 10 -2.84 17.42 3.03
CA TRP A 10 -1.68 18.21 3.40
C TRP A 10 -2.09 19.66 3.72
N SER A 11 -1.97 20.05 4.99
CA SER A 11 -2.03 21.44 5.42
C SER A 11 -0.60 21.95 5.63
N ARG A 12 -0.36 23.27 5.54
CA ARG A 12 0.97 23.87 5.80
C ARG A 12 1.59 23.45 7.14
N GLN A 13 0.77 23.03 8.11
CA GLN A 13 1.20 22.61 9.45
C GLN A 13 1.47 21.10 9.57
N ASN A 14 1.04 20.29 8.59
CA ASN A 14 1.13 18.83 8.60
C ASN A 14 2.02 18.26 7.47
N ILE A 15 2.77 19.12 6.75
CA ILE A 15 3.72 18.64 5.73
C ILE A 15 4.89 17.96 6.44
N PRO A 16 5.22 16.71 6.09
CA PRO A 16 6.31 15.96 6.71
C PRO A 16 7.65 16.33 6.05
N TRP A 17 8.10 17.56 6.31
CA TRP A 17 9.27 18.15 5.66
C TRP A 17 10.54 17.33 5.85
N VAL A 18 10.78 16.81 7.05
CA VAL A 18 11.99 16.02 7.33
C VAL A 18 11.90 14.67 6.65
N THR A 19 10.74 14.02 6.63
CA THR A 19 10.54 12.76 5.90
C THR A 19 10.84 12.94 4.43
N LEU A 20 10.27 13.99 3.80
CA LEU A 20 10.51 14.31 2.39
C LEU A 20 11.98 14.64 2.12
N LEU A 21 12.63 15.39 3.01
CA LEU A 21 14.05 15.72 2.92
C LEU A 21 14.92 14.45 3.01
N LEU A 22 14.65 13.56 3.97
CA LEU A 22 15.38 12.30 4.10
C LEU A 22 15.22 11.44 2.86
N VAL A 23 14.01 11.33 2.31
CA VAL A 23 13.77 10.63 1.04
C VAL A 23 14.60 11.24 -0.09
N LEU A 24 14.58 12.57 -0.22
CA LEU A 24 15.36 13.28 -1.23
C LEU A 24 16.87 13.02 -1.08
N ILE A 25 17.39 13.07 0.15
CA ILE A 25 18.81 12.80 0.43
C ILE A 25 19.19 11.38 0.01
N ASN A 26 18.40 10.37 0.41
CA ASN A 26 18.66 8.97 0.06
C ASN A 26 18.66 8.76 -1.46
N VAL A 27 17.68 9.35 -2.16
CA VAL A 27 17.61 9.31 -3.64
C VAL A 27 18.80 10.02 -4.28
N ALA A 28 19.19 11.19 -3.78
CA ALA A 28 20.33 11.94 -4.29
C ALA A 28 21.67 11.22 -4.06
N VAL A 29 21.85 10.56 -2.91
CA VAL A 29 23.03 9.74 -2.62
C VAL A 29 23.12 8.56 -3.60
N TYR A 30 22.02 7.84 -3.79
CA TYR A 30 22.00 6.67 -4.67
C TYR A 30 22.18 7.03 -6.15
N LEU A 31 21.37 7.95 -6.68
CA LEU A 31 21.39 8.33 -8.10
C LEU A 31 22.56 9.27 -8.46
N GLY A 32 23.15 9.95 -7.48
CA GLY A 32 24.28 10.84 -7.66
C GLY A 32 25.61 10.15 -7.37
N TYR A 33 25.89 9.89 -6.09
CA TYR A 33 27.19 9.43 -5.62
C TYR A 33 27.43 7.93 -5.87
N GLN A 34 26.42 7.07 -5.67
CA GLN A 34 26.57 5.61 -5.88
C GLN A 34 26.39 5.18 -7.34
N ARG A 35 25.99 6.09 -8.24
CA ARG A 35 25.62 5.78 -9.64
C ARG A 35 26.65 4.97 -10.42
N LYS A 36 27.95 5.17 -10.14
CA LYS A 36 29.04 4.50 -10.87
C LYS A 36 29.71 3.39 -10.06
N ASP A 37 29.27 3.14 -8.82
CA ASP A 37 29.96 2.22 -7.92
C ASP A 37 30.08 0.83 -8.52
N ASP A 38 29.00 0.26 -9.09
CA ASP A 38 29.02 -1.08 -9.71
C ASP A 38 30.08 -1.19 -10.81
N SER A 39 30.09 -0.22 -11.75
CA SER A 39 31.08 -0.20 -12.84
C SER A 39 32.52 -0.02 -12.36
N LEU A 40 32.71 0.72 -11.26
CA LEU A 40 34.04 0.95 -10.67
C LEU A 40 34.51 -0.28 -9.87
N VAL A 41 33.60 -0.96 -9.17
CA VAL A 41 33.84 -2.24 -8.51
C VAL A 41 34.22 -3.28 -9.54
N GLU A 42 33.44 -3.43 -10.61
CA GLU A 42 33.72 -4.36 -11.70
C GLU A 42 35.10 -4.09 -12.33
N SER A 43 35.42 -2.81 -12.61
CA SER A 43 36.75 -2.44 -13.10
C SER A 43 37.89 -2.77 -12.12
N ALA A 44 37.66 -2.64 -10.81
CA ALA A 44 38.66 -2.94 -9.78
C ALA A 44 38.87 -4.46 -9.66
N VAL A 45 37.79 -5.24 -9.60
CA VAL A 45 37.81 -6.70 -9.53
C VAL A 45 38.43 -7.28 -10.81
N HIS A 46 38.08 -6.77 -11.99
CA HIS A 46 38.68 -7.20 -13.25
C HIS A 46 40.20 -7.02 -13.24
N TYR A 47 40.70 -5.87 -12.76
CA TYR A 47 42.14 -5.66 -12.61
C TYR A 47 42.74 -6.64 -11.58
N TYR A 48 42.10 -6.82 -10.44
CA TYR A 48 42.56 -7.71 -9.37
C TYR A 48 42.76 -9.16 -9.85
N VAL A 49 41.78 -9.67 -10.60
CA VAL A 49 41.78 -11.04 -11.14
C VAL A 49 42.87 -11.23 -12.19
N HIS A 50 43.07 -10.26 -13.08
CA HIS A 50 43.96 -10.43 -14.25
C HIS A 50 45.40 -9.92 -14.06
N SER A 51 45.67 -9.11 -13.03
CA SER A 51 47.00 -8.51 -12.81
C SER A 51 48.01 -9.43 -12.12
N GLY A 52 47.58 -10.61 -11.63
CA GLY A 52 48.39 -11.47 -10.76
C GLY A 52 48.37 -11.06 -9.28
N LEU A 53 47.79 -9.92 -8.93
CA LEU A 53 47.65 -9.44 -7.55
C LEU A 53 46.92 -10.45 -6.64
N GLY A 54 45.83 -11.03 -7.15
CA GLY A 54 45.04 -11.99 -6.40
C GLY A 54 45.78 -13.25 -5.98
N ALA A 55 46.78 -13.71 -6.75
CA ALA A 55 47.60 -14.86 -6.38
C ALA A 55 48.52 -14.54 -5.19
N LEU A 56 49.14 -13.35 -5.19
CA LEU A 56 49.98 -12.90 -4.06
C LEU A 56 49.16 -12.75 -2.77
N GLU A 57 47.94 -12.24 -2.89
CA GLU A 57 47.06 -12.03 -1.75
C GLU A 57 46.34 -13.30 -1.26
N ALA A 58 46.16 -14.30 -2.12
CA ALA A 58 45.68 -15.62 -1.71
C ALA A 58 46.66 -16.29 -0.75
N ASP A 59 47.95 -16.30 -1.08
CA ASP A 59 49.01 -16.79 -0.19
C ASP A 59 49.02 -16.03 1.15
N ALA A 60 48.89 -14.70 1.10
CA ALA A 60 48.84 -13.84 2.27
C ALA A 60 47.59 -14.11 3.13
N HIS A 61 46.44 -14.34 2.49
CA HIS A 61 45.18 -14.67 3.17
C HIS A 61 45.26 -16.00 3.93
N THR A 62 45.89 -17.03 3.35
CA THR A 62 46.11 -18.30 4.06
C THR A 62 46.93 -18.10 5.33
N ARG A 63 47.99 -17.27 5.30
CA ARG A 63 48.78 -16.93 6.50
C ARG A 63 47.97 -16.11 7.49
N TYR A 64 47.15 -15.18 7.01
CA TYR A 64 46.26 -14.37 7.85
C TYR A 64 45.26 -15.24 8.61
N LEU A 65 44.68 -16.25 7.96
CA LEU A 65 43.81 -17.22 8.63
C LEU A 65 44.57 -18.01 9.71
N GLN A 66 45.80 -18.45 9.44
CA GLN A 66 46.63 -19.13 10.43
C GLN A 66 46.98 -18.23 11.63
N GLN A 67 47.17 -16.93 11.41
CA GLN A 67 47.48 -15.94 12.45
C GLN A 67 46.23 -15.45 13.21
N THR A 68 45.02 -15.67 12.69
CA THR A 68 43.77 -15.28 13.37
C THR A 68 43.66 -16.03 14.69
N ALA A 69 43.75 -15.35 15.83
CA ALA A 69 43.82 -15.99 17.16
C ALA A 69 42.50 -16.66 17.58
N ASP A 70 41.36 -16.02 17.30
CA ASP A 70 40.04 -16.55 17.62
C ASP A 70 39.72 -17.77 16.74
N ALA A 71 39.60 -18.94 17.38
CA ALA A 71 39.35 -20.20 16.69
C ALA A 71 37.97 -20.26 16.02
N LYS A 72 36.94 -19.63 16.59
CA LYS A 72 35.59 -19.59 16.01
C LYS A 72 35.57 -18.71 14.78
N LEU A 73 36.14 -17.51 14.88
CA LEU A 73 36.24 -16.59 13.75
C LEU A 73 37.08 -17.18 12.60
N ARG A 74 38.19 -17.85 12.93
CA ARG A 74 39.02 -18.57 11.96
C ARG A 74 38.22 -19.65 11.23
N ALA A 75 37.49 -20.49 11.97
CA ALA A 75 36.66 -21.55 11.39
C ALA A 75 35.56 -20.99 10.48
N ALA A 76 34.89 -19.90 10.91
CA ALA A 76 33.85 -19.24 10.12
C ALA A 76 34.40 -18.67 8.80
N ARG A 77 35.57 -18.00 8.86
CA ARG A 77 36.24 -17.46 7.66
C ARG A 77 36.68 -18.55 6.70
N GLN A 78 37.23 -19.66 7.22
CA GLN A 78 37.62 -20.81 6.40
C GLN A 78 36.40 -21.46 5.74
N ALA A 79 35.33 -21.74 6.50
CA ALA A 79 34.11 -22.32 5.97
C ALA A 79 33.49 -21.45 4.86
N LYS A 80 33.52 -20.11 5.01
CA LYS A 80 33.06 -19.19 3.98
C LYS A 80 33.91 -19.28 2.71
N LEU A 81 35.24 -19.30 2.83
CA LEU A 81 36.13 -19.48 1.70
C LEU A 81 35.90 -20.83 0.99
N ASP A 82 35.69 -21.91 1.76
CA ASP A 82 35.47 -23.26 1.23
C ASP A 82 34.14 -23.37 0.45
N SER A 83 33.12 -22.60 0.86
CA SER A 83 31.84 -22.52 0.14
C SER A 83 31.92 -21.79 -1.21
N VAL A 84 33.00 -21.03 -1.47
CA VAL A 84 33.17 -20.30 -2.73
C VAL A 84 33.81 -21.22 -3.78
N PRO A 85 33.20 -21.40 -4.96
CA PRO A 85 33.77 -22.19 -6.04
C PRO A 85 35.18 -21.70 -6.43
N GLU A 86 36.12 -22.63 -6.68
CA GLU A 86 37.51 -22.32 -7.04
C GLU A 86 37.67 -21.18 -8.08
N PRO A 87 36.92 -21.16 -9.20
CA PRO A 87 37.06 -20.09 -10.20
C PRO A 87 36.71 -18.69 -9.69
N GLN A 88 35.93 -18.61 -8.61
CA GLN A 88 35.43 -17.37 -8.03
C GLN A 88 36.24 -16.91 -6.81
N ARG A 89 37.15 -17.73 -6.28
CA ARG A 89 37.88 -17.41 -5.04
C ARG A 89 38.73 -16.16 -5.15
N VAL A 90 39.38 -15.93 -6.29
CA VAL A 90 40.18 -14.70 -6.50
C VAL A 90 39.29 -13.45 -6.50
N ALA A 91 38.13 -13.51 -7.15
CA ALA A 91 37.16 -12.40 -7.10
C ALA A 91 36.60 -12.20 -5.68
N TYR A 92 36.35 -13.29 -4.95
CA TYR A 92 35.95 -13.23 -3.55
C TYR A 92 37.01 -12.56 -2.65
N LEU A 93 38.30 -12.86 -2.84
CA LEU A 93 39.39 -12.17 -2.15
C LEU A 93 39.38 -10.65 -2.44
N ALA A 94 39.10 -10.24 -3.68
CA ALA A 94 38.94 -8.83 -4.01
C ALA A 94 37.85 -8.18 -3.15
N HIS A 95 36.70 -8.84 -2.97
CA HIS A 95 35.64 -8.36 -2.07
C HIS A 95 36.10 -8.31 -0.60
N LEU A 96 36.84 -9.31 -0.11
CA LEU A 96 37.41 -9.26 1.25
C LEU A 96 38.28 -8.03 1.46
N THR A 97 39.11 -7.65 0.47
CA THR A 97 39.95 -6.44 0.59
C THR A 97 39.16 -5.14 0.70
N MET A 98 37.88 -5.12 0.31
CA MET A 98 37.00 -3.95 0.43
C MET A 98 36.24 -3.90 1.76
N HIS A 99 36.07 -5.05 2.43
CA HIS A 99 35.12 -5.24 3.52
C HIS A 99 35.72 -5.83 4.82
N ASP A 100 36.91 -6.43 4.78
CA ASP A 100 37.66 -6.88 5.95
C ASP A 100 38.82 -5.92 6.24
N VAL A 101 38.59 -5.00 7.18
CA VAL A 101 39.57 -3.97 7.57
C VAL A 101 40.78 -4.59 8.26
N ALA A 102 40.56 -5.66 9.04
CA ALA A 102 41.65 -6.33 9.75
C ALA A 102 42.57 -7.05 8.77
N PHE A 103 42.02 -7.70 7.75
CA PHE A 103 42.80 -8.29 6.67
C PHE A 103 43.54 -7.22 5.85
N GLU A 104 42.88 -6.12 5.50
CA GLU A 104 43.49 -5.03 4.74
C GLU A 104 44.66 -4.38 5.49
N HIS A 105 44.51 -4.17 6.81
CA HIS A 105 45.59 -3.66 7.66
C HIS A 105 46.77 -4.65 7.73
N ALA A 106 46.49 -5.95 7.86
CA ALA A 106 47.51 -6.99 7.89
C ALA A 106 48.25 -7.15 6.54
N LEU A 107 47.58 -6.91 5.41
CA LEU A 107 48.24 -6.83 4.11
C LEU A 107 49.20 -5.63 4.05
N ARG A 108 48.74 -4.45 4.51
CA ARG A 108 49.55 -3.22 4.46
C ARG A 108 50.73 -3.20 5.42
N SER A 109 50.67 -3.92 6.54
CA SER A 109 51.80 -4.05 7.46
C SER A 109 53.01 -4.73 6.80
N GLY A 110 52.79 -5.51 5.75
CA GLY A 110 53.80 -6.30 5.06
C GLY A 110 54.15 -7.62 5.77
N THR A 111 53.60 -7.88 6.96
CA THR A 111 53.97 -9.06 7.78
C THR A 111 53.45 -10.39 7.22
N LEU A 112 52.55 -10.34 6.24
CA LEU A 112 52.00 -11.53 5.56
C LEU A 112 52.86 -11.99 4.36
N PHE A 113 53.92 -11.26 4.02
CA PHE A 113 54.83 -11.59 2.93
C PHE A 113 56.14 -12.13 3.48
N ASN A 114 56.61 -13.24 2.89
CA ASN A 114 57.78 -13.97 3.39
C ASN A 114 59.13 -13.33 3.00
N ASP A 115 59.14 -12.50 1.95
CA ASP A 115 60.35 -11.87 1.44
C ASP A 115 60.08 -10.45 0.88
N ASP A 116 61.12 -9.63 0.86
CA ASP A 116 61.05 -8.23 0.40
C ASP A 116 60.79 -8.10 -1.10
N ALA A 117 61.10 -9.11 -1.91
CA ALA A 117 60.91 -9.07 -3.35
C ALA A 117 59.42 -9.16 -3.71
N ARG A 118 58.71 -10.13 -3.13
CA ARG A 118 57.26 -10.28 -3.21
C ARG A 118 56.54 -9.08 -2.63
N LEU A 119 57.04 -8.50 -1.54
CA LEU A 119 56.45 -7.28 -0.98
C LEU A 119 56.54 -6.09 -1.95
N ARG A 120 57.68 -5.92 -2.65
CA ARG A 120 57.83 -4.89 -3.69
C ARG A 120 56.91 -5.14 -4.89
N GLU A 121 56.83 -6.38 -5.34
CA GLU A 121 55.93 -6.80 -6.43
C GLU A 121 54.46 -6.53 -6.06
N TRP A 122 54.03 -6.96 -4.87
CA TRP A 122 52.69 -6.69 -4.35
C TRP A 122 52.40 -5.19 -4.32
N ARG A 123 53.31 -4.35 -3.79
CA ARG A 123 53.13 -2.89 -3.77
C ARG A 123 52.93 -2.31 -5.17
N ALA A 124 53.70 -2.77 -6.16
CA ALA A 124 53.60 -2.33 -7.54
C ALA A 124 52.25 -2.69 -8.18
N LEU A 125 51.76 -3.91 -7.93
CA LEU A 125 50.47 -4.37 -8.43
C LEU A 125 49.27 -3.79 -7.67
N ARG A 126 49.42 -3.55 -6.35
CA ARG A 126 48.38 -3.02 -5.47
C ARG A 126 48.11 -1.54 -5.70
N ALA A 127 49.11 -0.73 -6.03
CA ALA A 127 48.93 0.72 -6.20
C ALA A 127 47.87 1.09 -7.27
N PRO A 128 47.85 0.50 -8.48
CA PRO A 128 46.77 0.72 -9.45
C PRO A 128 45.41 0.16 -9.01
N TYR A 129 45.37 -0.87 -8.18
CA TYR A 129 44.13 -1.40 -7.61
C TYR A 129 43.55 -0.43 -6.56
N ASP A 130 44.38 0.04 -5.62
CA ASP A 130 44.00 1.02 -4.61
C ASP A 130 43.50 2.33 -5.24
N ALA A 131 44.12 2.80 -6.33
CA ALA A 131 43.64 3.96 -7.09
C ALA A 131 42.25 3.77 -7.71
N ARG A 132 41.87 2.53 -8.05
CA ARG A 132 40.50 2.21 -8.51
C ARG A 132 39.54 2.15 -7.32
N LEU A 133 39.93 1.51 -6.23
CA LEU A 133 39.12 1.46 -5.00
C LEU A 133 38.84 2.86 -4.44
N SER A 134 39.84 3.75 -4.48
CA SER A 134 39.70 5.16 -4.11
C SER A 134 38.83 5.96 -5.09
N ARG A 135 38.04 5.35 -5.98
CA ARG A 135 37.01 6.06 -6.74
C ARG A 135 35.61 5.61 -6.36
N ILE A 136 35.48 4.45 -5.74
CA ILE A 136 34.20 3.87 -5.32
C ILE A 136 33.69 4.62 -4.08
N PHE A 137 32.44 5.06 -4.10
CA PHE A 137 31.85 5.86 -3.03
C PHE A 137 31.47 4.98 -1.83
N THR A 138 30.73 3.90 -2.08
CA THR A 138 30.11 3.05 -1.04
C THR A 138 31.12 2.49 -0.02
N PRO A 139 32.27 1.88 -0.40
CA PRO A 139 33.24 1.35 0.57
C PRO A 139 33.81 2.39 1.54
N ARG A 140 33.74 3.69 1.23
CA ARG A 140 34.22 4.77 2.11
C ARG A 140 33.24 5.14 3.21
N HIS A 141 31.96 4.87 3.00
CA HIS A 141 30.86 5.35 3.84
C HIS A 141 30.04 4.22 4.48
N VAL A 142 30.22 2.97 4.03
CA VAL A 142 29.60 1.78 4.62
C VAL A 142 30.18 1.49 5.99
N GLN A 143 29.34 1.06 6.94
CA GLN A 143 29.81 0.57 8.23
C GLN A 143 30.25 -0.88 8.09
N ARG A 144 31.55 -1.14 8.25
CA ARG A 144 32.10 -2.50 8.20
C ARG A 144 32.07 -3.16 9.57
N SER A 145 31.97 -4.48 9.61
CA SER A 145 31.88 -5.22 10.89
C SER A 145 33.22 -5.38 11.61
N SER A 146 34.32 -4.96 10.98
CA SER A 146 35.69 -5.04 11.50
C SER A 146 36.27 -3.70 11.94
N GLU A 147 35.45 -2.64 12.03
CA GLU A 147 35.91 -1.31 12.44
C GLU A 147 34.88 -0.55 13.29
N TRP A 148 35.36 0.25 14.25
CA TRP A 148 34.54 1.21 14.95
C TRP A 148 34.58 2.57 14.25
N SER A 149 33.46 3.01 13.67
CA SER A 149 33.37 4.32 12.99
C SER A 149 32.01 4.98 13.16
N PRO A 150 31.83 5.85 14.18
CA PRO A 150 30.57 6.55 14.42
C PRO A 150 30.05 7.35 13.22
N ALA A 151 30.97 7.93 12.44
CA ALA A 151 30.62 8.64 11.22
C ALA A 151 30.02 7.70 10.17
N ARG A 152 30.60 6.50 9.98
CA ARG A 152 30.09 5.51 9.02
C ARG A 152 28.78 4.88 9.47
N MET A 153 28.56 4.68 10.76
CA MET A 153 27.26 4.25 11.30
C MET A 153 26.13 5.21 10.88
N LEU A 154 26.40 6.51 10.84
CA LEU A 154 25.43 7.50 10.36
C LEU A 154 25.36 7.51 8.83
N THR A 155 26.48 7.57 8.11
CA THR A 155 26.46 7.68 6.65
C THR A 155 25.93 6.43 5.96
N ALA A 156 26.17 5.24 6.52
CA ALA A 156 25.69 3.97 5.99
C ALA A 156 24.16 3.89 5.94
N THR A 157 23.47 4.64 6.81
CA THR A 157 21.99 4.76 6.81
C THR A 157 21.45 5.37 5.51
N PHE A 158 22.30 6.06 4.72
CA PHE A 158 21.91 6.72 3.48
C PHE A 158 22.34 5.99 2.20
N LEU A 159 23.10 4.90 2.33
CA LEU A 159 23.59 4.11 1.20
C LEU A 159 22.61 3.00 0.85
N HIS A 160 22.51 2.65 -0.43
CA HIS A 160 21.67 1.53 -0.89
C HIS A 160 22.43 0.63 -1.84
N GLY A 161 22.24 -0.68 -1.73
CA GLY A 161 22.95 -1.68 -2.54
C GLY A 161 22.29 -1.98 -3.88
N SER A 162 21.03 -1.58 -4.07
CA SER A 162 20.29 -1.77 -5.31
C SER A 162 19.10 -0.81 -5.39
N PHE A 163 18.50 -0.71 -6.58
CA PHE A 163 17.36 0.17 -6.81
C PHE A 163 16.13 -0.31 -6.03
N ASP A 164 15.86 -1.61 -6.02
CA ASP A 164 14.71 -2.17 -5.28
C ASP A 164 14.88 -1.98 -3.77
N HIS A 165 16.12 -2.07 -3.26
CA HIS A 165 16.42 -1.77 -1.85
C HIS A 165 16.11 -0.30 -1.53
N LEU A 166 16.50 0.65 -2.39
CA LEU A 166 16.12 2.06 -2.23
C LEU A 166 14.61 2.24 -2.29
N LEU A 167 13.95 1.72 -3.32
CA LEU A 167 12.51 1.89 -3.52
C LEU A 167 11.72 1.37 -2.32
N GLY A 168 12.04 0.15 -1.85
CA GLY A 168 11.42 -0.43 -0.66
C GLY A 168 11.60 0.46 0.56
N ASN A 169 12.83 0.89 0.85
CA ASN A 169 13.11 1.76 1.99
C ASN A 169 12.35 3.09 1.90
N MET A 170 12.28 3.71 0.73
CA MET A 170 11.59 5.01 0.59
C MET A 170 10.08 4.87 0.76
N LEU A 171 9.47 3.77 0.30
CA LEU A 171 8.04 3.51 0.53
C LEU A 171 7.72 3.37 2.02
N PHE A 172 8.53 2.61 2.77
CA PHE A 172 8.36 2.46 4.22
C PHE A 172 8.68 3.76 4.98
N LEU A 173 9.74 4.47 4.59
CA LEU A 173 10.12 5.74 5.19
C LEU A 173 9.03 6.80 4.98
N LEU A 174 8.43 6.88 3.79
CA LEU A 174 7.28 7.76 3.56
C LEU A 174 6.10 7.36 4.43
N ALA A 175 5.72 6.07 4.42
CA ALA A 175 4.56 5.58 5.16
C ALA A 175 4.67 5.81 6.68
N LEU A 176 5.80 5.43 7.28
CA LEU A 176 6.01 5.58 8.73
C LEU A 176 6.46 6.99 9.11
N GLY A 177 7.31 7.60 8.29
CA GLY A 177 7.87 8.93 8.55
C GLY A 177 6.79 10.00 8.59
N THR A 178 5.84 9.97 7.65
CA THR A 178 4.70 10.91 7.67
C THR A 178 3.89 10.85 8.97
N LEU A 179 3.65 9.64 9.48
CA LEU A 179 2.90 9.43 10.74
C LEU A 179 3.69 9.89 11.96
N LEU A 180 4.95 9.45 12.06
CA LEU A 180 5.79 9.76 13.22
C LEU A 180 6.14 11.24 13.24
N GLU A 181 6.55 11.83 12.12
CA GLU A 181 6.84 13.26 12.06
C GLU A 181 5.62 14.10 12.48
N GLY A 182 4.41 13.70 12.07
CA GLY A 182 3.18 14.33 12.56
C GLY A 182 2.94 14.13 14.06
N ALA A 183 3.24 12.93 14.59
CA ALA A 183 3.00 12.56 15.98
C ALA A 183 4.04 13.10 16.98
N ILE A 184 5.29 13.32 16.60
CA ILE A 184 6.37 13.78 17.49
C ILE A 184 7.04 15.08 17.05
N GLY A 185 6.73 15.57 15.85
CA GLY A 185 7.33 16.76 15.26
C GLY A 185 8.67 16.49 14.56
N SER A 186 9.00 17.38 13.62
CA SER A 186 10.16 17.26 12.72
C SER A 186 11.52 17.13 13.43
N GLY A 187 11.75 17.88 14.50
CA GLY A 187 13.02 17.83 15.24
C GLY A 187 13.26 16.46 15.89
N TRP A 188 12.29 15.99 16.68
CA TRP A 188 12.38 14.68 17.32
C TRP A 188 12.36 13.53 16.31
N PHE A 189 11.63 13.67 15.22
CA PHE A 189 11.64 12.70 14.13
C PHE A 189 13.04 12.57 13.50
N LEU A 190 13.73 13.68 13.24
CA LEU A 190 15.11 13.64 12.72
C LEU A 190 16.06 12.95 13.71
N VAL A 191 15.99 13.31 14.99
CA VAL A 191 16.80 12.68 16.05
C VAL A 191 16.52 11.19 16.12
N LEU A 192 15.25 10.79 16.09
CA LEU A 192 14.83 9.40 16.12
C LEU A 192 15.37 8.60 14.92
N TYR A 193 15.31 9.16 13.71
CA TYR A 193 15.84 8.51 12.51
C TYR A 193 17.35 8.30 12.60
N LEU A 194 18.11 9.34 12.97
CA LEU A 194 19.57 9.30 13.02
C LEU A 194 20.09 8.40 14.16
N LEU A 195 19.57 8.57 15.38
CA LEU A 195 19.98 7.75 16.53
C LEU A 195 19.47 6.31 16.41
N GLY A 196 18.32 6.11 15.78
CA GLY A 196 17.80 4.79 15.45
C GLY A 196 18.69 4.04 14.46
N GLY A 197 19.10 4.68 13.37
CA GLY A 197 20.07 4.12 12.41
C GLY A 197 21.45 3.87 13.03
N PHE A 198 21.90 4.77 13.90
CA PHE A 198 23.12 4.57 14.69
C PHE A 198 23.01 3.34 15.60
N GLY A 199 21.91 3.21 16.35
CA GLY A 199 21.65 2.06 17.24
C GLY A 199 21.55 0.74 16.48
N ALA A 200 20.93 0.73 15.30
CA ALA A 200 20.90 -0.42 14.40
C ALA A 200 22.31 -0.84 13.95
N SER A 201 23.13 0.13 13.53
CA SER A 201 24.52 -0.11 13.10
C SER A 201 25.39 -0.59 14.26
N LEU A 202 25.18 -0.06 15.46
CA LEU A 202 25.87 -0.46 16.68
C LEU A 202 25.56 -1.90 17.06
N ALA A 203 24.28 -2.30 17.02
CA ALA A 203 23.86 -3.66 17.29
C ALA A 203 24.44 -4.66 16.28
N SER A 204 24.42 -4.31 14.99
CA SER A 204 25.02 -5.15 13.93
C SER A 204 26.53 -5.27 14.10
N LEU A 205 27.23 -4.17 14.41
CA LEU A 205 28.67 -4.20 14.67
C LEU A 205 29.02 -5.08 15.87
N TRP A 206 28.25 -5.01 16.95
CA TRP A 206 28.47 -5.85 18.12
C TRP A 206 28.22 -7.33 17.80
N TRP A 207 27.15 -7.64 17.05
CA TRP A 207 26.82 -9.01 16.68
C TRP A 207 27.87 -9.65 15.76
N ARG A 208 28.39 -8.89 14.79
CA ARG A 208 29.25 -9.38 13.70
C ARG A 208 30.70 -8.95 13.81
N TRP A 209 31.14 -8.60 15.01
CA TRP A 209 32.47 -8.01 15.21
C TRP A 209 33.58 -8.91 14.62
N GLY A 210 34.39 -8.34 13.73
CA GLY A 210 35.51 -9.02 13.09
C GLY A 210 35.13 -9.88 11.86
N GLU A 211 33.84 -10.03 11.54
CA GLU A 211 33.43 -10.69 10.31
C GLU A 211 33.73 -9.82 9.07
N PRO A 212 34.08 -10.43 7.93
CA PRO A 212 34.10 -9.73 6.65
C PRO A 212 32.70 -9.25 6.26
N GLY A 213 32.57 -7.98 5.88
CA GLY A 213 31.30 -7.41 5.45
C GLY A 213 30.93 -6.14 6.20
N GLY A 214 29.67 -5.75 6.08
CA GLY A 214 29.14 -4.56 6.70
C GLY A 214 27.66 -4.37 6.43
N GLY A 215 27.08 -3.37 7.08
CA GLY A 215 25.69 -2.96 6.91
C GLY A 215 25.58 -1.64 6.17
N LEU A 216 24.59 -1.56 5.27
CA LEU A 216 24.14 -0.31 4.64
C LEU A 216 22.63 -0.34 4.43
N GLY A 217 22.01 0.83 4.36
CA GLY A 217 20.59 0.97 4.11
C GLY A 217 19.86 1.78 5.16
N ALA A 218 18.82 2.48 4.73
CA ALA A 218 17.89 3.16 5.64
C ALA A 218 17.05 2.18 6.48
N SER A 219 17.07 0.88 6.15
CA SER A 219 16.24 -0.14 6.80
C SER A 219 16.43 -0.24 8.31
N GLY A 220 17.65 -0.03 8.82
CA GLY A 220 17.90 -0.01 10.28
C GLY A 220 17.22 1.17 10.97
N ALA A 221 17.27 2.36 10.36
CA ALA A 221 16.56 3.54 10.86
C ALA A 221 15.04 3.37 10.72
N ILE A 222 14.55 2.78 9.64
CA ILE A 222 13.13 2.46 9.44
C ILE A 222 12.65 1.45 10.49
N ALA A 223 13.44 0.43 10.81
CA ALA A 223 13.15 -0.50 11.90
C ALA A 223 13.06 0.24 13.25
N ALA A 224 13.90 1.25 13.48
CA ALA A 224 13.75 2.12 14.63
C ALA A 224 12.47 2.97 14.60
N LEU A 225 12.06 3.48 13.44
CA LEU A 225 10.77 4.14 13.30
C LEU A 225 9.62 3.18 13.65
N MET A 226 9.68 1.92 13.20
CA MET A 226 8.71 0.88 13.55
C MET A 226 8.64 0.64 15.06
N GLY A 227 9.79 0.52 15.73
CA GLY A 227 9.85 0.36 17.18
C GLY A 227 9.27 1.56 17.93
N ALA A 228 9.60 2.77 17.49
CA ALA A 228 9.07 4.00 18.07
C ALA A 228 7.56 4.14 17.86
N PHE A 229 7.05 3.77 16.67
CA PHE A 229 5.62 3.77 16.38
C PHE A 229 4.84 2.91 17.37
N CYS A 230 5.33 1.70 17.67
CA CYS A 230 4.71 0.81 18.67
C CYS A 230 4.60 1.47 20.05
N MET A 231 5.62 2.22 20.47
CA MET A 231 5.64 2.90 21.77
C MET A 231 4.78 4.17 21.78
N VAL A 232 4.86 5.00 20.73
CA VAL A 232 4.12 6.26 20.62
C VAL A 232 2.61 6.03 20.49
N TRP A 233 2.19 5.03 19.73
CA TRP A 233 0.77 4.65 19.66
C TRP A 233 0.34 3.76 20.83
N GLY A 234 1.25 2.96 21.38
CA GLY A 234 1.00 2.17 22.59
C GLY A 234 -0.22 1.26 22.46
N ARG A 235 -1.24 1.50 23.31
CA ARG A 235 -2.48 0.70 23.33
C ARG A 235 -3.53 1.13 22.29
N ARG A 236 -3.29 2.20 21.52
CA ARG A 236 -4.22 2.64 20.46
C ARG A 236 -4.37 1.53 19.42
N ARG A 237 -5.62 1.31 18.99
CA ARG A 237 -5.95 0.28 18.00
C ARG A 237 -5.68 0.82 16.61
N VAL A 238 -4.65 0.30 15.96
CA VAL A 238 -4.32 0.66 14.57
C VAL A 238 -4.69 -0.49 13.64
N ARG A 239 -4.92 -0.16 12.37
CA ARG A 239 -5.25 -1.15 11.34
C ARG A 239 -3.98 -1.79 10.79
N PHE A 240 -3.93 -3.12 10.83
CA PHE A 240 -2.89 -3.94 10.26
C PHE A 240 -3.44 -4.67 9.05
N PHE A 241 -2.81 -4.50 7.90
CA PHE A 241 -3.11 -5.30 6.72
C PHE A 241 -2.50 -6.70 6.88
N TYR A 242 -3.28 -7.76 6.83
CA TYR A 242 -2.73 -9.12 6.79
C TYR A 242 -3.16 -9.84 5.51
N TRP A 243 -2.25 -10.69 5.06
CA TRP A 243 -2.46 -11.59 3.92
C TRP A 243 -2.13 -12.99 4.39
N PHE A 244 -3.10 -13.90 4.30
CA PHE A 244 -2.88 -15.33 4.44
C PHE A 244 -3.42 -16.06 3.19
N PHE A 245 -2.51 -16.58 2.36
CA PHE A 245 -2.80 -17.18 1.05
C PHE A 245 -3.60 -16.30 0.09
N VAL A 246 -4.93 -16.40 0.11
CA VAL A 246 -5.88 -15.68 -0.76
C VAL A 246 -6.79 -14.72 0.02
N VAL A 247 -6.66 -14.66 1.35
CA VAL A 247 -7.44 -13.76 2.20
C VAL A 247 -6.66 -12.49 2.45
N PHE A 248 -7.16 -11.38 1.91
CA PHE A 248 -6.67 -10.03 2.16
C PHE A 248 -7.65 -9.33 3.09
N ASN A 249 -7.23 -9.00 4.30
CA ASN A 249 -8.12 -8.32 5.24
C ASN A 249 -7.34 -7.44 6.22
N TYR A 250 -8.05 -6.63 6.97
CA TYR A 250 -7.48 -5.74 7.98
C TYR A 250 -7.87 -6.22 9.38
N ALA A 251 -6.89 -6.33 10.26
CA ALA A 251 -7.11 -6.54 11.69
C ALA A 251 -6.91 -5.22 12.43
N ARG A 252 -7.72 -4.95 13.46
CA ARG A 252 -7.47 -3.85 14.40
C ARG A 252 -6.89 -4.41 15.68
N GLY A 253 -5.73 -3.93 16.10
CA GLY A 253 -5.15 -4.32 17.38
C GLY A 253 -4.25 -3.23 17.95
N PRO A 254 -3.87 -3.34 19.24
CA PRO A 254 -2.95 -2.40 19.87
C PRO A 254 -1.60 -2.34 19.14
N ALA A 255 -1.11 -1.15 18.81
CA ALA A 255 0.18 -0.97 18.13
C ALA A 255 1.34 -1.65 18.87
N ILE A 256 1.31 -1.63 20.21
CA ILE A 256 2.33 -2.26 21.06
C ILE A 256 2.52 -3.76 20.80
N LEU A 257 1.49 -4.48 20.31
CA LEU A 257 1.61 -5.90 20.00
C LEU A 257 2.48 -6.18 18.78
N LEU A 258 2.67 -5.21 17.89
CA LEU A 258 3.54 -5.38 16.74
C LEU A 258 5.01 -5.49 17.13
N LEU A 259 5.43 -4.86 18.22
CA LEU A 259 6.83 -4.86 18.64
C LEU A 259 7.36 -6.29 18.91
N PRO A 260 6.74 -7.10 19.79
CA PRO A 260 7.20 -8.48 20.01
C PRO A 260 7.02 -9.37 18.76
N LEU A 261 6.02 -9.10 17.90
CA LEU A 261 5.82 -9.85 16.66
C LEU A 261 6.93 -9.60 15.64
N TRP A 262 7.25 -8.32 15.37
CA TRP A 262 8.33 -7.95 14.46
C TRP A 262 9.68 -8.35 15.02
N LEU A 263 9.96 -8.05 16.29
CA LEU A 263 11.23 -8.44 16.91
C LEU A 263 11.40 -9.97 16.93
N GLY A 264 10.34 -10.71 17.25
CA GLY A 264 10.36 -12.17 17.23
C GLY A 264 10.63 -12.72 15.81
N TRP A 265 10.05 -12.10 14.79
CA TRP A 265 10.33 -12.43 13.39
C TRP A 265 11.79 -12.15 13.00
N GLU A 266 12.35 -11.00 13.38
CA GLU A 266 13.76 -10.67 13.12
C GLU A 266 14.70 -11.66 13.79
N LEU A 267 14.45 -12.01 15.06
CA LEU A 267 15.28 -12.97 15.80
C LEU A 267 15.16 -14.40 15.26
N TYR A 268 13.95 -14.82 14.87
CA TYR A 268 13.74 -16.11 14.23
C TYR A 268 14.47 -16.18 12.88
N SER A 269 14.38 -15.11 12.09
CA SER A 269 15.06 -15.03 10.79
C SER A 269 16.57 -15.02 10.96
N LEU A 270 17.10 -14.27 11.93
CA LEU A 270 18.52 -14.28 12.28
C LEU A 270 19.02 -15.69 12.68
N ALA A 271 18.19 -16.47 13.36
CA ALA A 271 18.53 -17.84 13.77
C ALA A 271 18.37 -18.90 12.65
N SER A 272 17.57 -18.60 11.62
CA SER A 272 17.18 -19.57 10.57
C SER A 272 17.80 -19.27 9.20
N SER A 273 18.42 -18.11 9.02
CA SER A 273 18.97 -17.68 7.73
C SER A 273 20.49 -17.83 7.70
N ASP A 274 20.99 -18.66 6.78
CA ASP A 274 22.44 -18.80 6.53
C ASP A 274 22.96 -17.77 5.51
N ASP A 275 22.05 -17.18 4.71
CA ASP A 275 22.36 -16.16 3.72
C ASP A 275 22.34 -14.76 4.36
N GLY A 276 23.51 -14.28 4.79
CA GLY A 276 23.72 -12.95 5.40
C GLY A 276 23.44 -11.74 4.48
N ALA A 277 22.56 -11.87 3.50
CA ALA A 277 22.12 -10.82 2.59
C ALA A 277 21.18 -9.80 3.27
N VAL A 278 20.46 -10.21 4.32
CA VAL A 278 19.58 -9.35 5.12
C VAL A 278 20.16 -9.20 6.52
N ALA A 279 20.36 -7.95 6.95
CA ALA A 279 20.92 -7.64 8.26
C ALA A 279 19.84 -7.67 9.35
N PHE A 280 19.29 -8.86 9.65
CA PHE A 280 18.25 -9.07 10.67
C PHE A 280 18.70 -8.57 12.05
N GLU A 281 20.00 -8.68 12.37
CA GLU A 281 20.59 -8.14 13.59
C GLU A 281 20.50 -6.60 13.66
N ALA A 282 20.66 -5.92 12.52
CA ALA A 282 20.52 -4.47 12.43
C ALA A 282 19.05 -4.05 12.57
N HIS A 283 18.11 -4.83 12.00
CA HIS A 283 16.67 -4.57 12.12
C HIS A 283 16.20 -4.77 13.56
N ALA A 284 16.60 -5.86 14.23
CA ALA A 284 16.32 -6.08 15.64
C ALA A 284 16.90 -4.97 16.53
N GLY A 285 18.16 -4.59 16.31
CA GLY A 285 18.80 -3.48 17.02
C GLY A 285 18.12 -2.13 16.78
N GLY A 286 17.67 -1.88 15.54
CA GLY A 286 16.88 -0.72 15.17
C GLY A 286 15.55 -0.69 15.92
N LEU A 287 14.75 -1.77 15.85
CA LEU A 287 13.48 -1.90 16.57
C LEU A 287 13.62 -1.60 18.07
N LEU A 288 14.63 -2.18 18.72
CA LEU A 288 14.89 -1.96 20.14
C LEU A 288 15.29 -0.51 20.44
N SER A 289 16.24 0.04 19.66
CA SER A 289 16.69 1.43 19.82
C SER A 289 15.54 2.42 19.63
N GLY A 290 14.73 2.20 18.60
CA GLY A 290 13.54 2.97 18.31
C GLY A 290 12.47 2.86 19.37
N ALA A 291 12.22 1.66 19.91
CA ALA A 291 11.29 1.47 21.02
C ALA A 291 11.77 2.23 22.27
N LEU A 292 13.04 2.15 22.62
CA LEU A 292 13.60 2.90 23.76
C LEU A 292 13.47 4.42 23.57
N LEU A 293 13.82 4.94 22.39
CA LEU A 293 13.66 6.36 22.07
C LEU A 293 12.19 6.79 22.04
N GLY A 294 11.30 5.96 21.47
CA GLY A 294 9.87 6.21 21.46
C GLY A 294 9.28 6.24 22.86
N ALA A 295 9.67 5.30 23.73
CA ALA A 295 9.29 5.28 25.13
C ALA A 295 9.75 6.54 25.86
N LEU A 296 10.99 6.98 25.62
CA LEU A 296 11.52 8.22 26.16
C LEU A 296 10.69 9.43 25.70
N LEU A 297 10.36 9.53 24.42
CA LEU A 297 9.53 10.63 23.89
C LEU A 297 8.13 10.65 24.52
N VAL A 298 7.54 9.48 24.76
CA VAL A 298 6.24 9.36 25.47
C VAL A 298 6.37 9.86 26.91
N VAL A 299 7.40 9.44 27.64
CA VAL A 299 7.65 9.87 29.03
C VAL A 299 7.92 11.36 29.12
N LEU A 300 8.70 11.91 28.19
CA LEU A 300 9.00 13.35 28.09
C LEU A 300 7.84 14.19 27.55
N ARG A 301 6.68 13.56 27.25
CA ARG A 301 5.48 14.20 26.68
C ARG A 301 5.75 14.97 25.39
N GLN A 302 6.70 14.50 24.59
CA GLN A 302 7.06 15.08 23.28
C GLN A 302 6.21 14.53 22.13
N THR A 303 5.02 14.02 22.44
CA THR A 303 4.06 13.52 21.44
C THR A 303 2.94 14.55 21.23
N ARG A 304 2.23 14.45 20.11
CA ARG A 304 1.15 15.35 19.70
C ARG A 304 -0.18 14.58 19.67
N PRO A 305 -0.87 14.41 20.81
CA PRO A 305 -2.14 13.66 20.90
C PRO A 305 -3.18 14.10 19.87
N ALA A 306 -3.35 15.40 19.66
CA ALA A 306 -4.27 15.95 18.67
C ALA A 306 -4.01 15.41 17.24
N PHE A 307 -2.74 15.22 16.86
CA PHE A 307 -2.41 14.61 15.57
C PHE A 307 -2.86 13.15 15.51
N MET A 308 -2.68 12.41 16.60
CA MET A 308 -2.93 10.97 16.71
C MET A 308 -4.42 10.62 16.90
N GLU A 309 -5.21 11.49 17.52
CA GLU A 309 -6.65 11.29 17.80
C GLU A 309 -7.54 11.61 16.58
N GLU A 310 -7.16 12.61 15.77
CA GLU A 310 -7.88 12.96 14.53
C GLU A 310 -7.76 11.87 13.43
N GLY A 311 -6.94 10.84 13.62
CA GLY A 311 -6.83 9.68 12.73
C GLY A 311 -7.84 8.56 13.00
N ASP A 312 -8.58 8.61 14.12
CA ASP A 312 -9.60 7.60 14.46
C ASP A 312 -10.95 7.84 13.75
N THR A 313 -11.12 8.97 13.04
CA THR A 313 -12.40 9.40 12.43
C THR A 313 -12.47 9.32 10.90
N VAL A 314 -11.67 8.46 10.27
CA VAL A 314 -12.17 7.77 9.06
C VAL A 314 -12.51 6.36 9.46
N ALA A 315 -13.59 6.23 10.22
CA ALA A 315 -14.43 5.07 10.06
C ALA A 315 -14.69 4.97 8.56
N VAL A 316 -14.06 3.99 7.89
CA VAL A 316 -14.68 3.43 6.69
C VAL A 316 -16.11 3.20 7.12
N ASP A 317 -17.05 3.88 6.47
CA ASP A 317 -18.45 3.84 6.84
C ASP A 317 -18.94 2.39 6.70
N ASP A 318 -18.75 1.62 7.77
CA ASP A 318 -19.03 0.19 7.83
C ASP A 318 -20.51 -0.06 8.13
N ARG A 319 -21.32 1.02 8.20
CA ARG A 319 -22.76 0.92 8.40
C ARG A 319 -23.40 0.07 7.32
N TRP A 320 -22.92 0.12 6.07
CA TRP A 320 -23.40 -0.75 4.99
C TRP A 320 -23.12 -2.23 5.27
N GLU A 321 -21.87 -2.58 5.57
CA GLU A 321 -21.49 -3.98 5.86
C GLU A 321 -22.14 -4.52 7.13
N ARG A 322 -22.31 -3.67 8.15
CA ARG A 322 -23.04 -3.99 9.37
C ARG A 322 -24.52 -4.20 9.08
N ALA A 323 -25.15 -3.31 8.32
CA ALA A 323 -26.54 -3.47 7.90
C ALA A 323 -26.75 -4.78 7.13
N GLN A 324 -25.86 -5.12 6.19
CA GLN A 324 -25.91 -6.39 5.45
C GLN A 324 -25.76 -7.61 6.38
N ARG A 325 -24.88 -7.55 7.39
CA ARG A 325 -24.75 -8.62 8.40
C ARG A 325 -26.02 -8.78 9.24
N HIS A 326 -26.63 -7.67 9.67
CA HIS A 326 -27.90 -7.69 10.41
C HIS A 326 -29.02 -8.29 9.53
N LEU A 327 -29.12 -7.90 8.25
CA LEU A 327 -30.06 -8.49 7.30
C LEU A 327 -29.85 -10.00 7.13
N GLY A 328 -28.60 -10.45 7.00
CA GLY A 328 -28.28 -11.88 6.89
C GLY A 328 -28.66 -12.71 8.12
N ARG A 329 -28.74 -12.06 9.30
CA ARG A 329 -29.20 -12.66 10.56
C ARG A 329 -30.69 -12.44 10.84
N MET A 330 -31.41 -11.77 9.93
CA MET A 330 -32.79 -11.31 10.11
C MET A 330 -33.00 -10.34 11.29
N GLU A 331 -31.95 -9.65 11.72
CA GLU A 331 -31.96 -8.56 12.71
C GLU A 331 -32.45 -7.26 12.03
N ASN A 332 -33.70 -7.27 11.54
CA ASN A 332 -34.20 -6.25 10.61
C ASN A 332 -34.36 -4.86 11.25
N ALA A 333 -34.54 -4.76 12.57
CA ALA A 333 -34.69 -3.48 13.24
C ALA A 333 -33.34 -2.73 13.33
N GLU A 334 -32.28 -3.47 13.63
CA GLU A 334 -30.90 -3.01 13.70
C GLU A 334 -30.39 -2.63 12.30
N ALA A 335 -30.70 -3.46 11.30
CA ALA A 335 -30.43 -3.13 9.90
C ALA A 335 -31.13 -1.82 9.48
N GLU A 336 -32.41 -1.67 9.81
CA GLU A 336 -33.19 -0.47 9.44
C GLU A 336 -32.63 0.81 10.07
N HIS A 337 -32.16 0.76 11.32
CA HIS A 337 -31.53 1.91 11.96
C HIS A 337 -30.33 2.42 11.16
N LEU A 338 -29.41 1.52 10.79
CA LEU A 338 -28.22 1.86 10.01
C LEU A 338 -28.57 2.32 8.59
N LEU A 339 -29.49 1.64 7.94
CA LEU A 339 -29.91 1.98 6.58
C LEU A 339 -30.66 3.32 6.53
N ALA A 340 -31.39 3.70 7.58
CA ALA A 340 -32.09 4.97 7.66
C ALA A 340 -31.13 6.17 7.77
N GLU A 341 -29.97 5.99 8.41
CA GLU A 341 -28.90 6.99 8.37
C GLU A 341 -28.27 7.07 6.97
N LEU A 342 -27.89 5.92 6.40
CA LEU A 342 -27.32 5.86 5.05
C LEU A 342 -28.24 6.46 3.99
N ALA A 343 -29.54 6.24 4.09
CA ALA A 343 -30.52 6.80 3.16
C ALA A 343 -30.69 8.33 3.29
N ARG A 344 -30.43 8.91 4.47
CA ARG A 344 -30.44 10.37 4.65
C ARG A 344 -29.22 11.02 4.00
N GLU A 345 -28.07 10.36 4.07
CA GLU A 345 -26.82 10.85 3.48
C GLU A 345 -26.72 10.55 1.98
N GLN A 346 -27.27 9.41 1.55
CA GLN A 346 -27.22 8.91 0.17
C GLN A 346 -28.64 8.63 -0.37
N PRO A 347 -29.50 9.66 -0.50
CA PRO A 347 -30.91 9.48 -0.87
C PRO A 347 -31.11 8.90 -2.28
N HIS A 348 -30.10 9.00 -3.16
CA HIS A 348 -30.15 8.50 -4.53
C HIS A 348 -29.56 7.09 -4.71
N ASN A 349 -29.08 6.45 -3.64
CA ASN A 349 -28.46 5.14 -3.72
C ASN A 349 -29.52 4.02 -3.78
N LEU A 350 -29.61 3.35 -4.94
CA LEU A 350 -30.57 2.29 -5.20
C LEU A 350 -30.39 1.07 -4.28
N GLU A 351 -29.15 0.70 -3.95
CA GLU A 351 -28.87 -0.47 -3.11
C GLU A 351 -29.34 -0.26 -1.67
N VAL A 352 -29.11 0.95 -1.13
CA VAL A 352 -29.58 1.34 0.21
C VAL A 352 -31.11 1.35 0.24
N ALA A 353 -31.76 1.94 -0.78
CA ALA A 353 -33.21 1.94 -0.88
C ALA A 353 -33.80 0.51 -0.97
N LEU A 354 -33.15 -0.38 -1.73
CA LEU A 354 -33.57 -1.76 -1.89
C LEU A 354 -33.41 -2.55 -0.59
N ALA A 355 -32.30 -2.36 0.11
CA ALA A 355 -32.04 -2.98 1.40
C ALA A 355 -33.09 -2.58 2.44
N ARG A 356 -33.50 -1.31 2.49
CA ARG A 356 -34.58 -0.83 3.38
C ARG A 356 -35.93 -1.43 3.05
N TYR A 357 -36.29 -1.48 1.77
CA TYR A 357 -37.52 -2.15 1.33
C TYR A 357 -37.56 -3.61 1.79
N ARG A 358 -36.47 -4.35 1.58
CA ARG A 358 -36.36 -5.76 2.01
C ARG A 358 -36.40 -5.90 3.52
N ALA A 359 -35.68 -5.06 4.26
CA ALA A 359 -35.68 -5.05 5.73
C ALA A 359 -37.09 -4.90 6.29
N ALA A 360 -37.84 -3.89 5.84
CA ALA A 360 -39.20 -3.63 6.28
C ALA A 360 -40.17 -4.75 5.90
N ARG A 361 -40.01 -5.32 4.71
CA ARG A 361 -40.82 -6.47 4.26
C ARG A 361 -40.56 -7.72 5.09
N HIS A 362 -39.30 -8.07 5.35
CA HIS A 362 -38.95 -9.23 6.18
C HIS A 362 -39.34 -9.04 7.65
N ALA A 363 -39.42 -7.80 8.12
CA ALA A 363 -39.97 -7.44 9.42
C ALA A 363 -41.50 -7.40 9.48
N TRP A 364 -42.21 -7.73 8.39
CA TRP A 364 -43.68 -7.67 8.29
C TRP A 364 -44.29 -6.28 8.54
N ARG A 365 -43.51 -5.21 8.30
CA ARG A 365 -43.96 -3.81 8.44
C ARG A 365 -44.55 -3.32 7.12
N SER A 366 -45.83 -3.62 6.88
CA SER A 366 -46.50 -3.38 5.60
C SER A 366 -46.49 -1.92 5.15
N GLN A 367 -46.77 -0.98 6.06
CA GLN A 367 -46.77 0.47 5.75
C GLN A 367 -45.37 1.00 5.40
N ASP A 368 -44.35 0.61 6.16
CA ASP A 368 -42.97 1.05 5.91
C ASP A 368 -42.42 0.43 4.62
N SER A 369 -42.71 -0.85 4.39
CA SER A 369 -42.35 -1.55 3.16
C SER A 369 -42.91 -0.84 1.91
N LEU A 370 -44.18 -0.43 1.95
CA LEU A 370 -44.78 0.34 0.86
C LEU A 370 -44.06 1.69 0.67
N ARG A 371 -43.82 2.44 1.74
CA ARG A 371 -43.13 3.74 1.68
C ARG A 371 -41.72 3.62 1.08
N HIS A 372 -40.95 2.60 1.48
CA HIS A 372 -39.62 2.35 0.94
C HIS A 372 -39.67 1.89 -0.51
N ALA A 373 -40.65 1.08 -0.89
CA ALA A 373 -40.85 0.69 -2.28
C ALA A 373 -41.15 1.91 -3.16
N GLU A 374 -42.02 2.82 -2.72
CA GLU A 374 -42.32 4.05 -3.47
C GLU A 374 -41.09 4.93 -3.64
N THR A 375 -40.29 5.08 -2.58
CA THR A 375 -39.01 5.82 -2.63
C THR A 375 -38.08 5.19 -3.67
N LEU A 376 -37.90 3.87 -3.63
CA LEU A 376 -37.06 3.11 -4.56
C LEU A 376 -37.53 3.24 -6.01
N LEU A 377 -38.83 3.16 -6.26
CA LEU A 377 -39.42 3.26 -7.60
C LEU A 377 -39.33 4.67 -8.18
N ALA A 378 -39.27 5.69 -7.31
CA ALA A 378 -39.08 7.09 -7.70
C ALA A 378 -37.62 7.46 -8.00
N LEU A 379 -36.65 6.61 -7.65
CA LEU A 379 -35.23 6.89 -7.88
C LEU A 379 -34.89 6.97 -9.38
N HIS A 380 -33.98 7.90 -9.71
CA HIS A 380 -33.43 7.99 -11.04
C HIS A 380 -32.39 6.89 -11.27
N THR A 381 -32.59 6.08 -12.30
CA THR A 381 -31.70 4.99 -12.70
C THR A 381 -30.97 5.30 -14.00
N HIS A 382 -29.70 4.91 -14.06
CA HIS A 382 -28.79 5.21 -15.18
C HIS A 382 -28.52 4.02 -16.10
N SER A 383 -29.03 2.83 -15.75
CA SER A 383 -28.85 1.61 -16.55
C SER A 383 -30.12 0.76 -16.61
N ALA A 384 -30.20 -0.09 -17.64
CA ALA A 384 -31.27 -1.07 -17.78
C ALA A 384 -31.30 -2.06 -16.60
N GLU A 385 -30.14 -2.43 -16.08
CA GLU A 385 -30.01 -3.34 -14.93
C GLU A 385 -30.63 -2.73 -13.66
N GLN A 386 -30.29 -1.47 -13.34
CA GLN A 386 -30.88 -0.75 -12.22
C GLN A 386 -32.41 -0.61 -12.37
N THR A 387 -32.89 -0.36 -13.58
CA THR A 387 -34.32 -0.26 -13.86
C THR A 387 -35.03 -1.61 -13.70
N ARG A 388 -34.37 -2.73 -14.03
CA ARG A 388 -34.93 -4.08 -13.80
C ARG A 388 -35.11 -4.40 -12.32
N ILE A 389 -34.25 -3.88 -11.43
CA ILE A 389 -34.43 -3.99 -9.98
C ILE A 389 -35.74 -3.29 -9.57
N GLN A 390 -35.98 -2.07 -10.07
CA GLN A 390 -37.24 -1.34 -9.81
C GLN A 390 -38.46 -2.12 -10.35
N LEU A 391 -38.38 -2.66 -11.57
CA LEU A 391 -39.44 -3.49 -12.16
C LEU A 391 -39.73 -4.75 -11.31
N ALA A 392 -38.70 -5.41 -10.77
CA ALA A 392 -38.88 -6.56 -9.90
C ALA A 392 -39.66 -6.19 -8.62
N VAL A 393 -39.32 -5.08 -7.97
CA VAL A 393 -40.05 -4.58 -6.79
C VAL A 393 -41.49 -4.22 -7.16
N ALA A 394 -41.73 -3.56 -8.28
CA ALA A 394 -43.08 -3.24 -8.76
C ALA A 394 -43.92 -4.51 -9.01
N ALA A 395 -43.33 -5.53 -9.62
CA ALA A 395 -43.99 -6.82 -9.84
C ALA A 395 -44.33 -7.54 -8.54
N GLU A 396 -43.46 -7.45 -7.52
CA GLU A 396 -43.72 -7.99 -6.19
C GLU A 396 -44.89 -7.29 -5.49
N LEU A 397 -44.97 -5.96 -5.57
CA LEU A 397 -46.13 -5.21 -5.04
C LEU A 397 -47.43 -5.58 -5.75
N SER A 398 -47.38 -5.74 -7.08
CA SER A 398 -48.54 -6.16 -7.88
C SER A 398 -49.03 -7.57 -7.48
N LYS A 399 -48.11 -8.52 -7.29
CA LYS A 399 -48.45 -9.87 -6.77
C LYS A 399 -49.08 -9.81 -5.38
N ALA A 400 -48.63 -8.89 -4.53
CA ALA A 400 -49.21 -8.63 -3.21
C ALA A 400 -50.50 -7.79 -3.25
N LYS A 401 -51.05 -7.49 -4.45
CA LYS A 401 -52.24 -6.65 -4.66
C LYS A 401 -52.13 -5.27 -3.99
N THR A 402 -50.90 -4.75 -3.85
CA THR A 402 -50.64 -3.45 -3.22
C THR A 402 -50.48 -2.39 -4.31
N ALA A 403 -51.34 -1.38 -4.30
CA ALA A 403 -51.28 -0.29 -5.27
C ALA A 403 -50.09 0.64 -4.97
N CYS A 404 -49.32 0.98 -6.00
CA CYS A 404 -48.26 1.96 -5.94
C CYS A 404 -48.78 3.33 -6.37
N SER A 405 -48.29 4.43 -5.77
CA SER A 405 -48.67 5.78 -6.16
C SER A 405 -48.42 6.09 -7.64
N LEU A 406 -49.25 6.97 -8.19
CA LEU A 406 -49.12 7.47 -9.56
C LEU A 406 -47.73 8.07 -9.82
N THR A 407 -47.16 8.79 -8.84
CA THR A 407 -45.84 9.41 -8.93
C THR A 407 -44.72 8.38 -9.12
N ALA A 408 -44.68 7.34 -8.29
CA ALA A 408 -43.69 6.28 -8.37
C ALA A 408 -43.84 5.48 -9.67
N ARG A 409 -45.09 5.22 -10.09
CA ARG A 409 -45.36 4.54 -11.36
C ARG A 409 -44.89 5.36 -12.56
N ARG A 410 -45.16 6.66 -12.58
CA ARG A 410 -44.66 7.57 -13.63
C ARG A 410 -43.14 7.59 -13.68
N ALA A 411 -42.47 7.65 -12.53
CA ALA A 411 -41.01 7.63 -12.46
C ALA A 411 -40.44 6.33 -13.06
N LEU A 412 -41.05 5.19 -12.75
CA LEU A 412 -40.67 3.88 -13.29
C LEU A 412 -40.88 3.79 -14.81
N ILE A 413 -42.03 4.24 -15.32
CA ILE A 413 -42.32 4.28 -16.76
C ILE A 413 -41.27 5.13 -17.49
N ALA A 414 -40.96 6.32 -16.94
CA ALA A 414 -39.95 7.19 -17.50
C ALA A 414 -38.54 6.56 -17.43
N ALA A 415 -38.20 5.82 -16.36
CA ALA A 415 -36.95 5.08 -16.25
C ALA A 415 -36.83 3.98 -17.31
N CYS A 416 -37.90 3.22 -17.56
CA CYS A 416 -37.94 2.20 -18.60
C CYS A 416 -37.70 2.80 -19.99
N MET A 417 -38.36 3.92 -20.31
CA MET A 417 -38.16 4.62 -21.59
C MET A 417 -36.74 5.18 -21.74
N ARG A 418 -36.16 5.75 -20.68
CA ARG A 418 -34.78 6.27 -20.70
C ARG A 418 -33.76 5.16 -20.92
N ASN A 419 -33.92 4.03 -20.23
CA ASN A 419 -32.93 2.95 -20.22
C ASN A 419 -33.21 1.83 -21.25
N GLY A 420 -34.08 2.09 -22.23
CA GLY A 420 -34.30 1.18 -23.38
C GLY A 420 -35.18 -0.04 -23.11
N LEU A 421 -35.86 -0.12 -21.96
CA LEU A 421 -36.80 -1.18 -21.61
C LEU A 421 -38.21 -0.86 -22.13
N LEU A 422 -38.33 -0.68 -23.45
CA LEU A 422 -39.55 -0.11 -24.06
C LEU A 422 -40.77 -1.03 -23.96
N ALA A 423 -40.57 -2.35 -24.04
CA ALA A 423 -41.66 -3.32 -23.87
C ALA A 423 -42.25 -3.28 -22.45
N ASP A 424 -41.40 -3.13 -21.42
CA ASP A 424 -41.84 -2.96 -20.04
C ASP A 424 -42.57 -1.64 -19.84
N ALA A 425 -42.11 -0.55 -20.49
CA ALA A 425 -42.80 0.73 -20.49
C ALA A 425 -44.20 0.63 -21.12
N GLU A 426 -44.32 -0.04 -22.27
CA GLU A 426 -45.62 -0.26 -22.93
C GLU A 426 -46.59 -1.05 -22.04
N ARG A 427 -46.10 -2.11 -21.37
CA ARG A 427 -46.91 -2.90 -20.43
C ARG A 427 -47.42 -2.03 -19.28
N LEU A 428 -46.53 -1.26 -18.65
CA LEU A 428 -46.89 -0.40 -17.52
C LEU A 428 -47.89 0.69 -17.90
N LEU A 429 -47.81 1.24 -19.13
CA LEU A 429 -48.78 2.22 -19.64
C LEU A 429 -50.17 1.61 -19.83
N LYS A 430 -50.25 0.37 -20.31
CA LYS A 430 -51.54 -0.34 -20.41
C LYS A 430 -52.15 -0.58 -19.04
N GLU A 431 -51.33 -0.97 -18.07
CA GLU A 431 -51.76 -1.20 -16.69
C GLU A 431 -52.18 0.08 -15.95
N SER A 432 -51.72 1.27 -16.38
CA SER A 432 -52.04 2.55 -15.76
C SER A 432 -53.17 3.33 -16.45
N ALA A 433 -53.77 2.77 -17.50
CA ALA A 433 -54.71 3.48 -18.36
C ALA A 433 -55.95 4.02 -17.64
N LEU A 434 -56.42 3.33 -16.59
CA LEU A 434 -57.62 3.72 -15.82
C LEU A 434 -57.32 4.73 -14.71
N THR A 435 -56.06 4.88 -14.30
CA THR A 435 -55.68 5.69 -13.13
C THR A 435 -54.91 6.96 -13.49
N THR A 436 -54.39 7.05 -14.72
CA THR A 436 -53.59 8.18 -15.19
C THR A 436 -54.47 9.20 -15.92
N PRO A 437 -54.33 10.51 -15.67
CA PRO A 437 -54.99 11.55 -16.47
C PRO A 437 -54.76 11.36 -17.98
N ARG A 438 -55.78 11.60 -18.80
CA ARG A 438 -55.74 11.29 -20.25
C ARG A 438 -54.67 12.07 -21.01
N ASP A 439 -54.43 13.32 -20.64
CA ASP A 439 -53.40 14.19 -21.22
C ASP A 439 -51.98 13.66 -20.93
N GLU A 440 -51.73 13.27 -19.67
CA GLU A 440 -50.46 12.69 -19.25
C GLU A 440 -50.22 11.32 -19.90
N LEU A 441 -51.26 10.50 -19.99
CA LEU A 441 -51.21 9.21 -20.66
C LEU A 441 -50.89 9.36 -22.16
N ALA A 442 -51.54 10.31 -22.85
CA ALA A 442 -51.27 10.63 -24.24
C ALA A 442 -49.81 11.09 -24.45
N GLN A 443 -49.28 11.92 -23.55
CA GLN A 443 -47.88 12.34 -23.58
C GLN A 443 -46.92 11.16 -23.41
N GLN A 444 -47.17 10.23 -22.49
CA GLN A 444 -46.29 9.08 -22.27
C GLN A 444 -46.30 8.09 -23.45
N TRP A 445 -47.47 7.81 -24.03
CA TRP A 445 -47.58 7.01 -25.26
C TRP A 445 -46.84 7.64 -26.44
N PHE A 446 -46.95 8.96 -26.59
CA PHE A 446 -46.22 9.69 -27.62
C PHE A 446 -44.70 9.62 -27.43
N VAL A 447 -44.20 9.82 -26.20
CA VAL A 447 -42.77 9.69 -25.89
C VAL A 447 -42.27 8.26 -26.17
N LEU A 448 -43.05 7.23 -25.81
CA LEU A 448 -42.69 5.84 -26.11
C LEU A 448 -42.52 5.62 -27.62
N ALA A 449 -43.41 6.16 -28.45
CA ALA A 449 -43.33 6.07 -29.91
C ALA A 449 -42.04 6.72 -30.45
N LEU A 450 -41.65 7.88 -29.91
CA LEU A 450 -40.40 8.55 -30.29
C LEU A 450 -39.17 7.71 -29.93
N ARG A 451 -39.16 7.08 -28.75
CA ARG A 451 -38.03 6.23 -28.31
C ARG A 451 -37.85 4.99 -29.19
N HIS A 452 -38.93 4.39 -29.71
CA HIS A 452 -38.83 3.33 -30.72
C HIS A 452 -38.20 3.84 -32.03
N GLY A 453 -38.49 5.08 -32.43
CA GLY A 453 -37.88 5.73 -33.59
C GLY A 453 -36.38 5.93 -33.46
N GLU A 454 -35.91 6.38 -32.29
CA GLU A 454 -34.48 6.56 -32.01
C GLU A 454 -33.70 5.24 -32.05
N LEU A 455 -34.35 4.10 -31.76
CA LEU A 455 -33.77 2.76 -31.83
C LEU A 455 -33.96 2.07 -33.19
N GLN A 456 -34.33 2.83 -34.24
CA GLN A 456 -34.55 2.35 -35.61
C GLN A 456 -35.67 1.29 -35.78
N ASP A 457 -36.59 1.18 -34.82
CA ASP A 457 -37.76 0.30 -34.92
C ASP A 457 -38.96 1.07 -35.51
N GLY A 458 -38.89 1.34 -36.82
CA GLY A 458 -39.87 2.16 -37.54
C GLY A 458 -41.29 1.57 -37.55
N ALA A 459 -41.41 0.24 -37.55
CA ALA A 459 -42.69 -0.44 -37.51
C ALA A 459 -43.41 -0.21 -36.17
N GLN A 460 -42.69 -0.34 -35.04
CA GLN A 460 -43.26 -0.07 -33.73
C GLN A 460 -43.59 1.41 -33.51
N ARG A 461 -42.70 2.32 -33.94
CA ARG A 461 -42.97 3.77 -33.92
C ARG A 461 -44.29 4.08 -34.63
N THR A 462 -44.47 3.58 -35.85
CA THR A 462 -45.68 3.84 -36.66
C THR A 462 -46.94 3.30 -35.99
N ARG A 463 -46.88 2.08 -35.44
CA ARG A 463 -47.99 1.45 -34.70
C ARG A 463 -48.41 2.32 -33.50
N LEU A 464 -47.44 2.75 -32.70
CA LEU A 464 -47.70 3.54 -31.49
C LEU A 464 -48.21 4.96 -31.82
N LEU A 465 -47.71 5.60 -32.87
CA LEU A 465 -48.22 6.90 -33.33
C LEU A 465 -49.69 6.82 -33.79
N ARG A 466 -50.06 5.76 -34.53
CA ARG A 466 -51.47 5.51 -34.87
C ARG A 466 -52.33 5.26 -33.63
N GLN A 467 -51.81 4.50 -32.67
CA GLN A 467 -52.50 4.29 -31.40
C GLN A 467 -52.76 5.61 -30.65
N VAL A 468 -51.82 6.57 -30.65
CA VAL A 468 -52.02 7.89 -30.05
C VAL A 468 -53.15 8.66 -30.75
N LEU A 469 -53.23 8.60 -32.08
CA LEU A 469 -54.31 9.23 -32.86
C LEU A 469 -55.67 8.64 -32.52
N ASP A 470 -55.76 7.31 -32.49
CA ASP A 470 -57.03 6.60 -32.27
C ASP A 470 -57.51 6.75 -30.83
N GLN A 471 -56.60 6.65 -29.86
CA GLN A 471 -56.96 6.66 -28.44
C GLN A 471 -57.12 8.07 -27.88
N PHE A 472 -56.43 9.08 -28.42
CA PHE A 472 -56.39 10.44 -27.86
C PHE A 472 -56.60 11.55 -28.90
N PRO A 473 -57.69 11.51 -29.71
CA PRO A 473 -57.87 12.43 -30.85
C PRO A 473 -57.92 13.91 -30.44
N GLU A 474 -58.42 14.21 -29.25
CA GLU A 474 -58.58 15.57 -28.72
C GLU A 474 -57.30 16.17 -28.10
N GLN A 475 -56.23 15.38 -27.95
CA GLN A 475 -55.00 15.81 -27.26
C GLN A 475 -53.99 16.41 -28.23
N GLY A 476 -53.21 17.40 -27.80
CA GLY A 476 -52.20 18.06 -28.66
C GLY A 476 -51.15 17.11 -29.24
N GLN A 477 -50.92 15.96 -28.58
CA GLN A 477 -50.02 14.89 -29.01
C GLN A 477 -50.53 14.19 -30.28
N ALA A 478 -51.83 14.14 -30.52
CA ALA A 478 -52.41 13.58 -31.75
C ALA A 478 -51.99 14.40 -32.98
N ASN A 479 -52.03 15.74 -32.91
CA ASN A 479 -51.57 16.59 -34.02
C ASN A 479 -50.08 16.38 -34.32
N LYS A 480 -49.24 16.22 -33.28
CA LYS A 480 -47.81 15.90 -33.44
C LYS A 480 -47.60 14.52 -34.05
N ALA A 481 -48.38 13.52 -33.63
CA ALA A 481 -48.31 12.18 -34.18
C ALA A 481 -48.71 12.13 -35.66
N ARG A 482 -49.75 12.87 -36.06
CA ARG A 482 -50.17 13.02 -37.46
C ARG A 482 -49.05 13.60 -38.32
N PHE A 483 -48.47 14.72 -37.87
CA PHE A 483 -47.36 15.37 -38.57
C PHE A 483 -46.17 14.42 -38.78
N LEU A 484 -45.80 13.65 -37.75
CA LEU A 484 -44.68 12.70 -37.83
C LEU A 484 -44.96 11.47 -38.70
N LEU A 485 -46.23 11.08 -38.89
CA LEU A 485 -46.61 9.99 -39.80
C LEU A 485 -46.68 10.43 -41.26
N GLU A 486 -46.96 11.71 -41.50
CA GLU A 486 -47.04 12.30 -42.84
C GLU A 486 -45.66 12.71 -43.38
N ASN A 487 -44.71 13.05 -42.49
CA ASN A 487 -43.45 13.72 -42.86
C ASN A 487 -42.16 13.02 -42.43
N GLY A 488 -42.20 11.86 -41.76
CA GLY A 488 -40.97 11.18 -41.32
C GLY A 488 -41.17 9.74 -40.91
#